data_AF-A0A7C6F4C9-F1
#
_entry.id   AF-A0A7C6F4C9-F1
#
_cell.length_a   1.000
_cell.length_b   1.000
_cell.length_c   1.000
_cell.angle_alpha   90.00
_cell.angle_beta   90.00
_cell.angle_gamma   90.00
#
_symmetry.space_group_name_H-M   'P 1'
#
loop_
_entity.id
_entity.type
_entity.pdbx_description
1 polymer ?
#
loop_
_entity_poly.entity_id
_entity_poly.type
_entity_poly.pdbx_seq_one_letter_code
_entity_poly.pdbx_strand_id
1 'polypeptide(L)'
;MGSMPGPELPKLPIPGVENLIAVGSGKGGVGKTTVAVNLAVALAALGRPTGLMDADVYGPNVPLMLGISDMPRVVGERLQPLEQYGVRVMSMGFLNPEARPLIWRGPMLHSVV
;
A
#
# COMPACT_ATOMS: atom_id res chain seq x y z
N MET A 1 -0.86 -31.33 -33.73
CA MET A 1 0.13 -30.39 -33.15
C MET A 1 -0.60 -29.58 -32.08
N GLY A 2 -0.71 -30.08 -30.85
CA GLY A 2 -1.38 -29.36 -29.76
C GLY A 2 -0.44 -28.30 -29.20
N SER A 3 -0.86 -27.03 -29.19
CA SER A 3 -0.10 -25.97 -28.53
C SER A 3 0.03 -26.28 -27.05
N MET A 4 1.26 -26.33 -26.53
CA MET A 4 1.50 -26.43 -25.10
C MET A 4 0.85 -25.23 -24.40
N PRO A 5 0.14 -25.44 -23.29
CA PRO A 5 -0.31 -24.33 -22.47
C PRO A 5 0.92 -23.52 -22.05
N GLY A 6 0.88 -22.20 -22.31
CA GLY A 6 1.90 -21.29 -21.83
C GLY A 6 2.01 -21.35 -20.31
N PRO A 7 3.14 -20.95 -19.72
CA PRO A 7 3.31 -20.97 -18.28
C PRO A 7 2.17 -20.20 -17.62
N GLU A 8 1.41 -20.89 -16.76
CA GLU A 8 0.33 -20.29 -16.00
C GLU A 8 0.97 -19.25 -15.07
N LEU A 9 0.77 -17.97 -15.37
CA LEU A 9 1.25 -16.91 -14.50
C LEU A 9 0.61 -17.12 -13.12
N PRO A 10 1.41 -17.13 -12.03
CA PRO A 10 0.85 -17.32 -10.71
C PRO A 10 -0.24 -16.27 -10.48
N LYS A 11 -1.45 -16.74 -10.13
CA LYS A 11 -2.57 -15.86 -9.82
C LYS A 11 -2.09 -14.84 -8.78
N LEU A 12 -2.23 -13.56 -9.11
CA LEU A 12 -1.92 -12.52 -8.14
C LEU A 12 -2.80 -12.72 -6.91
N PRO A 13 -2.23 -12.64 -5.69
CA PRO A 13 -2.91 -13.03 -4.46
C PRO A 13 -4.08 -12.10 -4.08
N ILE A 14 -4.27 -11.00 -4.81
CA ILE A 14 -5.28 -9.98 -4.52
C ILE A 14 -6.34 -9.99 -5.64
N PRO A 15 -7.58 -10.43 -5.36
CA PRO A 15 -8.65 -10.43 -6.34
C PRO A 15 -8.89 -9.04 -6.95
N GLY A 16 -9.01 -8.98 -8.28
CA GLY A 16 -9.23 -7.72 -9.01
C GLY A 16 -7.99 -6.86 -9.24
N VAL A 17 -6.81 -7.29 -8.79
CA VAL A 17 -5.53 -6.62 -9.09
C VAL A 17 -4.86 -7.30 -10.28
N GLU A 18 -4.68 -6.56 -11.38
CA GLU A 18 -4.02 -7.06 -12.59
C GLU A 18 -2.49 -7.05 -12.49
N ASN A 19 -1.93 -6.11 -11.74
CA ASN A 19 -0.49 -5.90 -11.62
C ASN A 19 -0.13 -5.56 -10.17
N LEU A 20 0.85 -6.27 -9.60
CA LEU A 20 1.38 -6.01 -8.26
C LEU A 20 2.85 -5.61 -8.37
N ILE A 21 3.16 -4.38 -7.97
CA ILE A 21 4.53 -3.83 -8.02
C ILE A 21 5.04 -3.69 -6.59
N ALA A 22 6.05 -4.48 -6.23
CA ALA A 22 6.72 -4.35 -4.94
C ALA A 22 7.85 -3.30 -5.03
N VAL A 23 7.84 -2.32 -4.12
CA VAL A 23 8.90 -1.31 -4.01
C VAL A 23 9.58 -1.48 -2.65
N GLY A 24 10.83 -1.96 -2.65
CA GLY A 24 11.61 -2.25 -1.45
C GLY A 24 12.96 -1.54 -1.43
N SER A 25 13.60 -1.50 -0.25
CA SER A 25 14.95 -0.95 -0.07
C SER A 25 15.71 -1.68 1.03
N GLY A 26 17.02 -1.89 0.84
CA GLY A 26 17.88 -2.53 1.85
C GLY A 26 18.36 -1.59 2.98
N LYS A 27 18.09 -0.29 2.89
CA LYS A 27 18.50 0.74 3.87
C LYS A 27 17.42 1.82 4.00
N GLY A 28 17.33 2.44 5.17
CA GLY A 28 16.48 3.62 5.39
C GLY A 28 17.01 4.85 4.64
N GLY A 29 16.13 5.79 4.30
CA GLY A 29 16.51 7.09 3.71
C GLY A 29 16.88 7.08 2.22
N VAL A 30 16.85 5.94 1.53
CA VAL A 30 17.21 5.85 0.09
C VAL A 30 16.14 6.38 -0.87
N GLY A 31 15.02 6.89 -0.36
CA GLY A 31 13.92 7.41 -1.19
C GLY A 31 12.89 6.36 -1.65
N LYS A 32 12.80 5.19 -0.99
CA LYS A 32 11.79 4.15 -1.28
C LYS A 32 10.39 4.73 -1.42
N THR A 33 9.94 5.49 -0.41
CA THR A 33 8.60 6.09 -0.39
C THR A 33 8.43 7.11 -1.52
N THR A 34 9.47 7.90 -1.80
CA THR A 34 9.46 8.85 -2.91
C THR A 34 9.21 8.16 -4.25
N VAL A 35 9.90 7.06 -4.51
CA VAL A 35 9.71 6.27 -5.73
C VAL A 35 8.30 5.66 -5.76
N ALA A 36 7.85 5.03 -4.67
CA ALA A 36 6.55 4.39 -4.61
C ALA A 36 5.38 5.36 -4.85
N VAL A 37 5.41 6.53 -4.19
CA VAL A 37 4.38 7.57 -4.33
C VAL A 37 4.35 8.12 -5.75
N ASN A 38 5.50 8.52 -6.29
CA ASN A 38 5.54 9.10 -7.64
C ASN A 38 5.17 8.09 -8.72
N LEU A 39 5.57 6.81 -8.55
CA LEU A 39 5.15 5.74 -9.46
C LEU A 39 3.63 5.57 -9.45
N ALA A 40 3.00 5.52 -8.26
CA ALA A 40 1.56 5.38 -8.14
C ALA A 40 0.81 6.57 -8.77
N VAL A 41 1.25 7.80 -8.48
CA VAL A 41 0.66 9.02 -9.06
C VAL A 41 0.83 9.06 -10.58
N ALA A 42 1.99 8.66 -11.10
CA ALA A 42 2.22 8.59 -12.55
C ALA A 42 1.31 7.56 -13.24
N LEU A 43 1.12 6.38 -12.64
CA LEU A 43 0.20 5.37 -13.17
C LEU A 43 -1.25 5.86 -13.16
N ALA A 44 -1.68 6.52 -12.08
CA ALA A 44 -3.01 7.14 -12.02
C ALA A 44 -3.18 8.26 -13.05
N ALA A 45 -2.17 9.10 -13.25
CA ALA A 45 -2.17 10.16 -14.27
C ALA A 45 -2.24 9.61 -15.70
N LEU A 46 -1.75 8.38 -15.94
CA LEU A 46 -1.90 7.66 -17.20
C LEU A 46 -3.28 6.96 -17.34
N GLY A 47 -4.22 7.20 -16.43
CA GLY A 47 -5.57 6.66 -16.45
C GLY A 47 -5.69 5.21 -15.95
N ARG A 48 -4.65 4.69 -15.27
CA ARG A 48 -4.70 3.32 -14.73
C ARG A 48 -5.32 3.32 -13.33
N PRO A 49 -6.31 2.45 -13.05
CA PRO A 49 -6.78 2.23 -11.68
C PRO A 49 -5.61 1.83 -10.79
N THR A 50 -5.28 2.69 -9.81
CA THR A 50 -4.06 2.55 -9.03
C THR A 50 -4.34 2.61 -7.54
N GLY A 51 -3.78 1.65 -6.82
CA GLY A 51 -3.74 1.63 -5.36
C GLY A 51 -2.30 1.69 -4.85
N LEU A 52 -2.09 2.35 -3.70
CA LEU A 52 -0.83 2.38 -2.98
C LEU A 52 -1.04 1.86 -1.56
N MET A 53 -0.31 0.80 -1.20
CA MET A 53 -0.29 0.23 0.14
C MET A 53 1.09 0.46 0.77
N ASP A 54 1.13 1.20 1.87
CA ASP A 54 2.33 1.45 2.67
C ASP A 54 2.32 0.58 3.93
N ALA A 55 3.20 -0.42 3.94
CA ALA A 55 3.37 -1.37 5.02
C ALA A 55 4.53 -1.00 5.98
N ASP A 56 5.11 0.20 5.85
CA ASP A 56 6.25 0.63 6.67
C ASP A 56 5.79 1.13 8.05
N VAL A 57 5.98 0.30 9.09
CA VAL A 57 5.53 0.61 10.46
C VAL A 57 6.42 1.66 11.15
N TYR A 58 7.69 1.77 10.75
CA TYR A 58 8.69 2.57 11.48
C TYR A 58 8.82 4.01 10.96
N GLY A 59 8.38 4.27 9.73
CA GLY A 59 8.42 5.60 9.13
C GLY A 59 7.45 5.73 7.96
N PRO A 60 6.14 5.60 8.19
CA PRO A 60 5.14 5.70 7.14
C PRO A 60 5.05 7.15 6.62
N ASN A 61 5.84 7.44 5.59
CA ASN A 61 5.93 8.78 4.99
C ASN A 61 4.86 9.02 3.91
N VAL A 62 4.09 8.00 3.50
CA VAL A 62 3.11 8.13 2.41
C VAL A 62 2.03 9.18 2.68
N PRO A 63 1.36 9.21 3.87
CA PRO A 63 0.35 10.23 4.16
C PRO A 63 0.92 11.65 4.07
N LEU A 64 2.12 11.85 4.64
CA LEU A 64 2.84 13.12 4.61
C LEU A 64 3.15 13.57 3.17
N MET A 65 3.71 12.66 2.35
CA MET A 65 4.08 12.98 0.96
C MET A 65 2.87 13.31 0.08
N LEU A 66 1.72 12.72 0.38
CA LEU A 66 0.49 12.97 -0.36
C LEU A 66 -0.32 14.16 0.19
N GLY A 67 0.07 14.73 1.33
CA GLY A 67 -0.66 15.80 2.00
C GLY A 67 -1.97 15.33 2.63
N ILE A 68 -2.05 14.05 3.03
CA ILE A 68 -3.24 13.45 3.63
C ILE A 68 -3.18 13.60 5.15
N SER A 69 -4.14 14.34 5.71
CA SER A 69 -4.36 14.45 7.15
C SER A 69 -5.61 13.71 7.64
N ASP A 70 -6.44 13.22 6.71
CA ASP A 70 -7.65 12.47 7.04
C ASP A 70 -7.34 11.06 7.52
N MET A 71 -8.30 10.47 8.23
CA MET A 71 -8.24 9.08 8.67
C MET A 71 -9.21 8.22 7.86
N PRO A 72 -8.80 7.00 7.44
CA PRO A 72 -9.69 6.08 6.74
C PRO A 72 -10.88 5.73 7.64
N ARG A 73 -12.08 5.73 7.04
CA ARG A 73 -13.30 5.36 7.75
C ARG A 73 -13.49 3.85 7.74
N VAL A 74 -14.04 3.32 8.82
CA VAL A 74 -14.52 1.93 8.85
C VAL A 74 -15.93 1.90 8.27
N VAL A 75 -16.15 1.06 7.27
CA VAL A 75 -17.46 0.80 6.65
C VAL A 75 -17.73 -0.70 6.76
N GLY A 76 -18.64 -1.09 7.65
CA GLY A 76 -18.83 -2.49 8.03
C GLY A 76 -17.57 -3.04 8.71
N GLU A 77 -16.97 -4.08 8.11
CA GLU A 77 -15.73 -4.71 8.59
C GLU A 77 -14.49 -4.29 7.77
N ARG A 78 -14.61 -3.27 6.91
CA ARG A 78 -13.54 -2.85 6.00
C ARG A 78 -13.10 -1.42 6.29
N LEU A 79 -11.79 -1.17 6.17
CA LEU A 79 -11.25 0.17 6.09
C LEU A 79 -11.44 0.69 4.66
N GLN A 80 -12.08 1.84 4.53
CA GLN A 80 -12.23 2.54 3.27
C GLN A 80 -10.95 3.32 2.98
N PRO A 81 -10.21 3.02 1.89
CA PRO A 81 -9.02 3.76 1.50
C PRO A 81 -9.34 5.24 1.26
N LEU A 82 -8.39 6.09 1.60
CA LEU A 82 -8.42 7.49 1.22
C LEU A 82 -8.01 7.64 -0.24
N GLU A 83 -8.41 8.72 -0.89
CA GLU A 83 -8.06 8.97 -2.28
C GLU A 83 -7.37 10.33 -2.41
N GLN A 84 -6.23 10.35 -3.11
CA GLN A 84 -5.45 11.56 -3.33
C GLN A 84 -4.69 11.44 -4.65
N TYR A 85 -4.70 12.49 -5.48
CA TYR A 85 -4.13 12.48 -6.84
C TYR A 85 -4.58 11.30 -7.72
N GLY A 86 -5.84 10.84 -7.57
CA GLY A 86 -6.38 9.69 -8.31
C GLY A 86 -5.85 8.33 -7.86
N VAL A 87 -5.12 8.27 -6.74
CA VAL A 87 -4.60 7.04 -6.14
C VAL A 87 -5.41 6.71 -4.90
N ARG A 88 -5.86 5.45 -4.77
CA ARG A 88 -6.42 4.94 -3.51
C ARG A 88 -5.30 4.51 -2.59
N VAL A 89 -5.30 4.98 -1.35
CA VAL A 89 -4.16 4.90 -0.45
C VAL A 89 -4.57 4.23 0.86
N MET A 90 -3.76 3.27 1.27
CA MET A 90 -3.74 2.69 2.61
C MET A 90 -2.31 2.77 3.14
N SER A 91 -2.13 3.18 4.39
CA SER A 91 -0.82 3.28 5.04
C SER A 91 -0.91 2.90 6.50
N MET A 92 0.12 2.24 7.01
CA MET A 92 0.31 2.05 8.45
C MET A 92 0.36 3.38 9.23
N GLY A 93 0.72 4.49 8.57
CA GLY A 93 0.69 5.83 9.15
C GLY A 93 -0.71 6.28 9.56
N PHE A 94 -1.76 5.76 8.92
CA PHE A 94 -3.15 6.01 9.32
C PHE A 94 -3.53 5.29 10.62
N LEU A 95 -2.80 4.26 11.02
CA LEU A 95 -3.12 3.45 12.20
C LEU A 95 -2.32 3.90 13.44
N ASN A 96 -1.44 4.90 13.31
CA ASN A 96 -0.64 5.44 14.41
C ASN A 96 -0.50 6.99 14.34
N PRO A 97 -1.57 7.75 14.62
CA PRO A 97 -1.59 9.20 14.45
C PRO A 97 -0.69 9.99 15.42
N GLU A 98 -0.08 9.38 16.43
CA GLU A 98 0.61 10.13 17.49
C GLU A 98 2.08 9.79 17.73
N ALA A 99 2.73 9.00 16.87
CA ALA A 99 4.10 8.53 17.11
C ALA A 99 4.28 7.92 18.52
N ARG A 100 3.19 7.48 19.15
CA ARG A 100 3.24 6.74 20.40
C ARG A 100 3.87 5.40 20.05
N PRO A 101 4.83 4.90 20.86
CA PRO A 101 5.31 3.54 20.72
C PRO A 101 4.10 2.61 20.72
N LEU A 102 3.87 1.99 19.58
CA LEU A 102 2.85 0.99 19.43
C LEU A 102 3.29 -0.22 20.26
N ILE A 103 2.80 -0.34 21.50
CA ILE A 103 3.01 -1.54 22.32
C ILE A 103 2.13 -2.63 21.75
N TRP A 104 2.59 -3.26 20.68
CA TRP A 104 1.95 -4.45 20.15
C TRP A 104 2.32 -5.59 21.07
N ARG A 105 1.46 -5.89 22.04
CA ARG A 105 1.59 -7.14 22.79
C ARG A 105 1.37 -8.29 21.80
N GLY A 106 2.13 -9.37 21.95
CA GLY A 106 2.17 -10.55 21.05
C GLY A 106 0.85 -10.98 20.39
N PRO A 107 -0.32 -10.92 21.06
CA PRO A 107 -1.61 -11.27 20.45
C PRO A 107 -2.04 -10.40 19.24
N MET A 108 -1.59 -9.14 19.13
CA MET A 108 -1.96 -8.25 18.00
C MET A 108 -1.13 -8.49 16.73
N LEU A 109 0.05 -9.12 16.85
CA LEU A 109 0.85 -9.51 15.68
C LEU A 109 0.23 -10.69 14.93
N HIS A 110 -0.43 -11.61 15.65
CA HIS A 110 -1.09 -12.79 15.08
C HIS A 110 -2.35 -12.47 14.26
N SER A 111 -2.87 -11.23 14.33
CA SER A 111 -4.04 -10.79 13.55
C SER A 111 -3.68 -10.07 12.25
N VAL A 112 -2.38 -9.80 12.02
CA VAL A 112 -1.87 -9.10 10.84
C VAL A 112 -1.18 -10.08 9.85
N VAL A 113 -1.02 -11.35 10.24
CA VAL A 113 -0.50 -12.43 9.40
C VAL A 113 -1.61 -13.42 9.08
#